data_AF-K4JEM6-F1
#
_entry.id   AF-K4JEM6-F1
#
_cell.length_a   1.000
_cell.length_b   1.000
_cell.length_c   1.000
_cell.angle_alpha   90.00
_cell.angle_beta   90.00
_cell.angle_gamma   90.00
#
_symmetry.space_group_name_H-M   'P 1'
#
loop_
_entity.id
_entity.type
_entity.pdbx_description
1 polymer ?
#
loop_
_entity_poly.entity_id
_entity_poly.type
_entity_poly.pdbx_seq_one_letter_code
_entity_poly.pdbx_strand_id
1 'polypeptide(L)'
;QAISAAHVEAESAPNGIGLVKLMGRSTGHIALSATLSSRDVDCCLIPENEFYLEGKGGLFEFLGDRLKQNGHAVVVVAEGAGQDIIPRTDAQKQERDESGNPVFLDVGVWLKSELKSWWDRDHKGELFTVKYIDPTYMIRAVTANATDNLYCTLLAHSAIHGIMA
;
A
#
# COMPACT_ATOMS: atom_id res chain seq x y z
N GLN A 1 2.95 7.14 10.91
CA GLN A 1 3.42 8.43 10.33
C GLN A 1 2.89 8.62 8.92
N ALA A 2 3.31 7.83 7.92
CA ALA A 2 2.80 7.99 6.54
C ALA A 2 1.27 7.85 6.43
N ILE A 3 0.68 6.86 7.12
CA ILE A 3 -0.78 6.68 7.19
C ILE A 3 -1.46 7.89 7.82
N SER A 4 -0.95 8.40 8.94
CA SER A 4 -1.48 9.59 9.60
C SER A 4 -1.44 10.82 8.70
N ALA A 5 -0.37 11.01 7.92
CA ALA A 5 -0.29 12.07 6.93
C ALA A 5 -1.32 11.90 5.80
N ALA A 6 -1.52 10.67 5.32
CA ALA A 6 -2.54 10.36 4.33
C ALA A 6 -3.96 10.60 4.86
N HIS A 7 -4.21 10.31 6.13
CA HIS A 7 -5.50 10.56 6.78
C HIS A 7 -5.81 12.06 6.82
N VAL A 8 -4.86 12.87 7.32
CA VAL A 8 -5.02 14.34 7.34
C VAL A 8 -5.26 14.91 5.94
N GLU A 9 -4.51 14.44 4.95
CA GLU A 9 -4.67 14.86 3.55
C GLU A 9 -6.02 14.42 2.95
N ALA A 10 -6.52 13.24 3.32
CA ALA A 10 -7.82 12.73 2.87
C ALA A 10 -8.97 13.53 3.49
N GLU A 11 -8.92 13.81 4.79
CA GLU A 11 -9.92 14.60 5.50
C GLU A 11 -9.98 16.06 5.01
N SER A 12 -8.84 16.60 4.57
CA SER A 12 -8.72 17.99 4.11
C SER A 12 -9.32 18.27 2.74
N ALA A 13 -9.88 17.27 2.04
CA ALA A 13 -10.48 17.42 0.72
C ALA A 13 -11.85 16.73 0.63
N PRO A 14 -12.83 17.31 -0.09
CA PRO A 14 -14.11 16.65 -0.32
C PRO A 14 -13.91 15.36 -1.12
N ASN A 15 -14.53 14.27 -0.65
CA ASN A 15 -14.36 12.92 -1.18
C ASN A 15 -12.87 12.55 -1.31
N GLY A 16 -12.09 12.83 -0.26
CA GLY A 16 -10.64 12.61 -0.28
C GLY A 16 -10.26 11.16 -0.03
N ILE A 17 -9.36 10.61 -0.84
CA ILE A 17 -8.71 9.32 -0.60
C ILE A 17 -7.23 9.52 -0.32
N GLY A 18 -6.78 9.05 0.84
CA GLY A 18 -5.37 8.91 1.19
C GLY A 18 -4.88 7.53 0.79
N LEU A 19 -4.09 7.43 -0.28
CA LEU A 19 -3.53 6.18 -0.78
C LEU A 19 -2.06 6.05 -0.36
N VAL A 20 -1.74 5.03 0.44
CA VAL A 20 -0.38 4.77 0.93
C VAL A 20 0.12 3.44 0.40
N LYS A 21 1.20 3.46 -0.38
CA LYS A 21 1.91 2.24 -0.76
C LYS A 21 2.90 1.86 0.34
N LEU A 22 2.87 0.62 0.82
CA LEU A 22 3.84 0.09 1.77
C LEU A 22 4.62 -1.08 1.16
N MET A 23 5.79 -1.36 1.74
CA MET A 23 6.57 -2.54 1.38
C MET A 23 5.77 -3.82 1.68
N GLY A 24 5.97 -4.85 0.86
CA GLY A 24 5.22 -6.10 0.98
C GLY A 24 5.11 -6.82 -0.35
N ARG A 25 6.24 -7.31 -0.86
CA ARG A 25 6.33 -7.94 -2.18
C ARG A 25 5.55 -9.26 -2.26
N SER A 26 5.79 -10.15 -1.31
CA SER A 26 5.13 -11.47 -1.27
C SER A 26 4.17 -11.61 -0.09
N THR A 27 4.32 -10.75 0.92
CA THR A 27 3.54 -10.81 2.16
C THR A 27 3.22 -9.41 2.66
N GLY A 28 2.02 -9.23 3.21
CA GLY A 28 1.48 -7.96 3.67
C GLY A 28 1.77 -7.61 5.13
N HIS A 29 2.74 -8.25 5.80
CA HIS A 29 2.97 -8.07 7.25
C HIS A 29 3.15 -6.60 7.66
N ILE A 30 3.90 -5.81 6.88
CA ILE A 30 4.10 -4.38 7.16
C ILE A 30 2.79 -3.62 7.01
N ALA A 31 2.05 -3.85 5.91
CA ALA A 31 0.76 -3.21 5.66
C ALA A 31 -0.27 -3.53 6.75
N LEU A 32 -0.43 -4.81 7.10
CA LEU A 32 -1.35 -5.27 8.14
C LEU A 32 -0.99 -4.69 9.51
N SER A 33 0.28 -4.79 9.91
CA SER A 33 0.72 -4.29 11.23
C SER A 33 0.60 -2.77 11.32
N ALA A 34 0.91 -2.04 10.25
CA ALA A 34 0.76 -0.59 10.18
C ALA A 34 -0.71 -0.17 10.22
N THR A 35 -1.59 -0.87 9.51
CA THR A 35 -3.05 -0.66 9.56
C THR A 35 -3.59 -0.83 10.97
N LEU A 36 -3.30 -1.96 11.62
CA LEU A 36 -3.78 -2.24 12.98
C LEU A 36 -3.24 -1.23 14.00
N SER A 37 -2.00 -0.77 13.81
CA SER A 37 -1.37 0.21 14.69
C SER A 37 -1.92 1.62 14.51
N SER A 38 -2.22 2.04 13.27
CA SER A 38 -2.72 3.40 12.98
C SER A 38 -4.18 3.55 13.38
N ARG A 39 -5.02 2.53 13.14
CA ARG A 39 -6.49 2.57 13.32
C ARG A 39 -7.26 3.54 12.42
N ASP A 40 -6.56 4.29 11.57
CA ASP A 40 -7.16 5.27 10.63
C ASP A 40 -7.38 4.70 9.22
N VAL A 41 -7.11 3.41 9.01
CA VAL A 41 -7.17 2.77 7.68
C VAL A 41 -8.52 2.11 7.45
N ASP A 42 -9.21 2.51 6.38
CA ASP A 42 -10.49 1.92 5.98
C ASP A 42 -10.32 0.64 5.18
N CYS A 43 -9.28 0.56 4.33
CA CYS A 43 -9.00 -0.60 3.49
C CYS A 43 -7.51 -0.93 3.47
N CYS A 44 -7.17 -2.20 3.75
CA CYS A 44 -5.81 -2.72 3.66
C CYS A 44 -5.75 -3.82 2.59
N LEU A 45 -4.97 -3.57 1.54
CA LEU A 45 -4.77 -4.47 0.41
C LEU A 45 -3.42 -5.15 0.54
N ILE A 46 -3.41 -6.48 0.65
CA ILE A 46 -2.22 -7.30 0.88
C ILE A 46 -2.10 -8.41 -0.19
N PRO A 47 -0.89 -8.90 -0.50
CA PRO A 47 -0.70 -9.91 -1.55
C PRO A 47 -1.41 -11.24 -1.26
N GLU A 48 -1.64 -11.57 0.01
CA GLU A 48 -2.26 -12.82 0.42
C GLU A 48 -3.77 -12.89 0.16
N ASN A 49 -4.42 -11.74 -0.06
CA ASN A 49 -5.86 -11.69 -0.25
C ASN A 49 -6.20 -11.09 -1.62
N GLU A 50 -6.83 -11.89 -2.46
CA GLU A 50 -7.29 -11.46 -3.78
C GLU A 50 -8.38 -10.40 -3.63
N PHE A 51 -8.35 -9.41 -4.54
CA PHE A 51 -9.38 -8.39 -4.63
C PHE A 51 -9.61 -8.00 -6.09
N TYR A 52 -10.72 -7.33 -6.33
CA TYR A 52 -11.10 -6.80 -7.63
C TYR A 52 -11.65 -5.39 -7.46
N LEU A 53 -11.54 -4.58 -8.52
CA LEU A 53 -11.92 -3.17 -8.47
C LEU A 53 -13.44 -2.97 -8.56
N GLU A 54 -14.08 -3.63 -9.54
CA GLU A 54 -15.48 -3.43 -9.90
C GLU A 54 -16.35 -4.67 -9.66
N GLY A 55 -17.63 -4.45 -9.37
CA GLY A 55 -18.60 -5.51 -9.11
C GLY A 55 -19.00 -5.58 -7.64
N LYS A 56 -19.95 -6.46 -7.33
CA LYS A 56 -20.54 -6.55 -5.99
C LYS A 56 -19.52 -7.05 -4.96
N GLY A 57 -19.15 -6.21 -4.00
CA GLY A 57 -18.10 -6.45 -3.01
C GLY A 57 -16.71 -5.99 -3.46
N GLY A 58 -16.62 -5.29 -4.60
CA GLY A 58 -15.38 -4.76 -5.14
C GLY A 58 -14.88 -3.53 -4.37
N LEU A 59 -13.62 -3.18 -4.61
CA LEU A 59 -12.97 -2.06 -3.93
C LEU A 59 -13.73 -0.73 -4.15
N PHE A 60 -14.22 -0.47 -5.36
CA PHE A 60 -14.90 0.80 -5.67
C PHE A 60 -16.26 0.92 -5.00
N GLU A 61 -17.02 -0.17 -4.89
CA GLU A 61 -18.30 -0.16 -4.17
C GLU A 61 -18.04 0.13 -2.68
N PHE A 62 -17.09 -0.58 -2.07
CA PHE A 62 -16.70 -0.37 -0.67
C PHE A 62 -16.26 1.07 -0.41
N LEU A 63 -15.40 1.64 -1.27
CA LEU A 63 -14.91 3.01 -1.13
C LEU A 63 -16.02 4.04 -1.37
N GLY A 64 -16.92 3.80 -2.31
CA GLY A 64 -18.08 4.66 -2.55
C GLY A 64 -18.97 4.77 -1.31
N ASP A 65 -19.23 3.65 -0.63
CA ASP A 65 -20.01 3.65 0.62
C ASP A 65 -19.27 4.36 1.76
N ARG A 66 -17.95 4.19 1.86
CA ARG A 66 -17.13 4.90 2.86
C ARG A 66 -17.11 6.41 2.63
N LEU A 67 -16.94 6.85 1.38
CA LEU A 67 -16.95 8.27 1.03
C LEU A 67 -18.31 8.90 1.30
N LYS A 68 -19.42 8.20 1.02
CA LYS A 68 -20.77 8.70 1.37
C LYS A 68 -20.99 8.83 2.88
N GLN A 69 -20.41 7.94 3.68
CA GLN A 69 -20.58 7.94 5.14
C GLN A 69 -19.68 8.97 5.83
N ASN A 70 -18.41 9.06 5.42
CA ASN A 70 -17.36 9.76 6.16
C ASN A 70 -16.77 10.96 5.40
N GLY A 71 -17.07 11.12 4.11
CA GLY A 71 -16.51 12.17 3.25
C GLY A 71 -15.05 11.93 2.82
N HIS A 72 -14.37 10.94 3.39
CA HIS A 72 -12.99 10.57 3.09
C HIS A 72 -12.73 9.08 3.36
N ALA A 73 -11.62 8.56 2.85
CA ALA A 73 -11.15 7.20 3.14
C ALA A 73 -9.62 7.09 3.07
N VAL A 74 -9.03 6.16 3.84
CA VAL A 74 -7.61 5.83 3.79
C VAL A 74 -7.42 4.40 3.33
N VAL A 75 -6.63 4.25 2.25
CA VAL A 75 -6.30 2.97 1.64
C VAL A 75 -4.82 2.71 1.78
N VAL A 76 -4.47 1.58 2.38
CA VAL A 76 -3.09 1.07 2.43
C VAL A 76 -2.98 -0.08 1.46
N VAL A 77 -1.98 -0.04 0.59
CA VAL A 77 -1.70 -1.10 -0.39
C VAL A 77 -0.26 -1.58 -0.26
N ALA A 78 -0.07 -2.87 -0.09
CA ALA A 78 1.25 -3.49 -0.18
C ALA A 78 1.71 -3.51 -1.65
N GLU A 79 3.00 -3.30 -1.90
CA GLU A 79 3.55 -3.23 -3.26
C GLU A 79 3.25 -4.47 -4.12
N GLY A 80 3.09 -5.65 -3.52
CA GLY A 80 2.74 -6.87 -4.22
C GLY A 80 1.25 -7.15 -4.38
N ALA A 81 0.38 -6.36 -3.76
CA ALA A 81 -1.06 -6.57 -3.86
C ALA A 81 -1.54 -6.21 -5.27
N GLY A 82 -2.44 -7.03 -5.82
CA GLY A 82 -3.10 -6.74 -7.09
C GLY A 82 -2.20 -6.79 -8.33
N GLN A 83 -0.99 -7.36 -8.24
CA GLN A 83 -0.07 -7.42 -9.38
C GLN A 83 -0.63 -8.18 -10.60
N ASP A 84 -1.61 -9.07 -10.38
CA ASP A 84 -2.30 -9.86 -11.41
C ASP A 84 -3.44 -9.09 -12.11
N ILE A 85 -4.02 -8.07 -11.45
CA ILE A 85 -5.11 -7.26 -12.02
C ILE A 85 -4.58 -6.01 -12.75
N ILE A 86 -3.31 -5.65 -12.54
CA ILE A 86 -2.67 -4.55 -13.29
C ILE A 86 -2.49 -5.01 -14.75
N PRO A 87 -3.00 -4.28 -15.75
CA PRO A 87 -2.76 -4.60 -17.14
C PRO A 87 -1.27 -4.57 -17.48
N ARG A 88 -0.74 -5.69 -17.98
CA ARG A 88 0.67 -5.85 -18.37
C ARG A 88 0.79 -6.27 -19.83
N THR A 89 1.73 -5.68 -20.55
CA THR A 89 2.20 -6.21 -21.84
C THR A 89 3.01 -7.50 -21.63
N ASP A 90 3.13 -8.34 -22.65
CA ASP A 90 3.90 -9.59 -22.55
C ASP A 90 5.38 -9.35 -22.25
N ALA A 91 5.94 -8.22 -22.70
CA ALA A 91 7.30 -7.79 -22.35
C ALA A 91 7.43 -7.50 -20.84
N GLN A 92 6.48 -6.79 -20.24
CA GLN A 92 6.49 -6.46 -18.80
C GLN A 92 6.25 -7.69 -17.91
N LYS A 93 5.59 -8.73 -18.42
CA LYS A 93 5.44 -10.00 -17.68
C LYS A 93 6.74 -10.79 -17.60
N GLN A 94 7.63 -10.60 -18.57
CA GLN A 94 8.92 -11.31 -18.65
C GLN A 94 10.08 -10.51 -18.07
N GLU A 95 9.86 -9.23 -17.75
CA GLU A 95 10.87 -8.36 -17.19
C GLU A 95 11.33 -8.87 -15.82
N ARG A 96 12.64 -9.09 -15.70
CA ARG A 96 13.29 -9.51 -14.46
C ARG A 96 14.39 -8.53 -14.12
N ASP A 97 14.57 -8.30 -12.82
CA ASP A 97 15.71 -7.52 -12.33
C ASP A 97 17.03 -8.30 -12.45
N GLU A 98 18.14 -7.63 -12.10
CA GLU A 98 19.49 -8.22 -12.10
C GLU A 98 19.62 -9.44 -11.17
N SER A 99 18.68 -9.61 -10.23
CA SER A 99 18.62 -10.72 -9.28
C SER A 99 17.67 -11.84 -9.74
N GLY A 100 17.09 -11.75 -10.94
CA GLY A 100 16.19 -12.76 -11.52
C GLY A 100 14.73 -12.69 -11.02
N ASN A 101 14.37 -11.65 -10.28
CA ASN A 101 13.04 -11.45 -9.73
C ASN A 101 12.12 -10.76 -10.75
N PRO A 102 10.83 -11.15 -10.86
CA PRO A 102 9.87 -10.41 -11.67
C PRO A 102 9.75 -8.96 -11.22
N VAL A 103 9.84 -8.02 -12.17
CA VAL A 103 9.64 -6.59 -11.88
C VAL A 103 8.16 -6.33 -11.62
N PHE A 104 7.89 -5.62 -10.52
CA PHE A 104 6.53 -5.23 -10.14
C PHE A 104 6.21 -3.88 -10.75
N LEU A 105 4.97 -3.73 -11.22
CA LEU A 105 4.45 -2.43 -11.59
C LEU A 105 4.06 -1.66 -10.33
N ASP A 106 4.12 -0.33 -10.40
CA ASP A 106 3.72 0.50 -9.27
C ASP A 106 2.19 0.48 -9.11
N VAL A 107 1.72 -0.40 -8.21
CA VAL A 107 0.30 -0.53 -7.86
C VAL A 107 -0.27 0.77 -7.32
N GLY A 108 0.51 1.62 -6.65
CA GLY A 108 0.05 2.88 -6.08
C GLY A 108 -0.32 3.88 -7.17
N VAL A 109 0.55 4.04 -8.18
CA VAL A 109 0.29 4.91 -9.34
C VAL A 109 -0.86 4.36 -10.18
N TRP A 110 -0.89 3.05 -10.43
CA TRP A 110 -1.97 2.42 -11.18
C TRP A 110 -3.32 2.60 -10.46
N LEU A 111 -3.42 2.24 -9.18
CA LEU A 111 -4.66 2.32 -8.43
C LEU A 111 -5.16 3.76 -8.31
N LYS A 112 -4.26 4.74 -8.18
CA LYS A 112 -4.61 6.17 -8.23
C LYS A 112 -5.28 6.54 -9.56
N SER A 113 -4.79 6.02 -10.68
CA SER A 113 -5.36 6.26 -12.00
C SER A 113 -6.75 5.64 -12.12
N GLU A 114 -6.89 4.38 -11.69
CA GLU A 114 -8.16 3.65 -11.73
C GLU A 114 -9.23 4.32 -10.85
N LEU A 115 -8.88 4.74 -9.63
CA LEU A 115 -9.79 5.47 -8.74
C LEU A 115 -10.31 6.77 -9.37
N LYS A 116 -9.44 7.52 -10.06
CA LYS A 116 -9.85 8.74 -10.76
C LYS A 116 -10.79 8.44 -11.92
N SER A 117 -10.45 7.45 -12.76
CA SER A 117 -11.29 7.05 -13.89
C SER A 117 -12.66 6.56 -13.42
N TRP A 118 -12.71 5.83 -12.32
CA TRP A 118 -13.95 5.37 -11.70
C TRP A 118 -14.81 6.56 -11.25
N TRP A 119 -14.21 7.51 -10.54
CA TRP A 119 -14.96 8.67 -10.03
C TRP A 119 -15.49 9.57 -11.16
N ASP A 120 -14.66 9.87 -12.16
CA ASP A 120 -15.06 10.68 -13.32
C ASP A 120 -16.22 10.05 -14.11
N ARG A 121 -16.29 8.72 -14.14
CA ARG A 121 -17.35 7.97 -14.82
C ARG A 121 -18.66 8.00 -14.04
N ASP A 122 -18.60 7.73 -12.74
CA ASP A 122 -19.77 7.40 -11.92
C ASP A 122 -20.32 8.60 -11.12
N HIS A 123 -19.51 9.63 -10.84
CA HIS A 123 -19.86 10.77 -9.98
C HIS A 123 -19.59 12.12 -10.68
N LYS A 124 -20.20 12.30 -11.86
CA LYS A 124 -19.96 13.48 -12.70
C LYS A 124 -20.30 14.79 -11.99
N GLY A 125 -19.32 15.69 -11.94
CA GLY A 125 -19.48 17.04 -11.37
C GLY A 125 -19.20 17.11 -9.86
N GLU A 126 -18.89 16.00 -9.21
CA GLU A 126 -18.45 15.97 -7.82
C GLU A 126 -16.93 16.13 -7.72
N LEU A 127 -16.48 16.83 -6.67
CA LEU A 127 -15.05 16.95 -6.38
C LEU A 127 -14.53 15.63 -5.80
N PHE A 128 -13.33 15.24 -6.21
CA PHE A 128 -12.66 14.04 -5.73
C PHE A 128 -11.15 14.23 -5.77
N THR A 129 -10.48 13.81 -4.70
CA THR A 129 -9.04 14.01 -4.57
C THR A 129 -8.38 12.74 -4.08
N VAL A 130 -7.40 12.22 -4.83
CA VAL A 130 -6.56 11.09 -4.40
C VAL A 130 -5.14 11.59 -4.13
N LYS A 131 -4.72 11.47 -2.88
CA LYS A 131 -3.38 11.82 -2.40
C LYS A 131 -2.57 10.54 -2.25
N TYR A 132 -1.58 10.37 -3.12
CA TYR A 132 -0.71 9.19 -3.12
C TYR A 132 0.58 9.49 -2.35
N ILE A 133 0.91 8.62 -1.41
CA ILE A 133 2.12 8.68 -0.59
C ILE A 133 2.91 7.37 -0.75
N ASP A 134 4.15 7.50 -1.19
CA ASP A 134 5.13 6.41 -1.20
C ASP A 134 6.28 6.70 -0.21
N PRO A 135 6.20 6.19 1.02
CA PRO A 135 7.24 6.35 2.03
C PRO A 135 8.34 5.30 1.93
N THR A 136 8.43 4.49 0.86
CA THR A 136 9.34 3.33 0.78
C THR A 136 10.77 3.65 1.21
N TYR A 137 11.36 4.72 0.68
CA TYR A 137 12.74 5.09 1.05
C TYR A 137 12.83 5.68 2.46
N MET A 138 11.81 6.39 2.93
CA MET A 138 11.78 6.89 4.30
C MET A 138 11.72 5.75 5.32
N ILE A 139 11.01 4.67 5.01
CA ILE A 139 10.91 3.49 5.88
C ILE A 139 12.22 2.69 5.86
N ARG A 140 12.85 2.52 4.71
CA ARG A 140 14.06 1.68 4.57
C ARG A 140 15.35 2.36 5.01
N ALA A 141 15.42 3.68 4.94
CA ALA A 141 16.65 4.44 5.20
C ALA A 141 16.69 5.11 6.58
N VAL A 142 15.63 4.97 7.38
CA VAL A 142 15.62 5.50 8.75
C VAL A 142 16.54 4.69 9.66
N THR A 143 17.05 5.33 10.71
CA THR A 143 17.83 4.66 11.74
C THR A 143 16.99 3.63 12.48
N ALA A 144 17.62 2.50 12.83
CA ALA A 144 16.99 1.47 13.65
C ALA A 144 16.58 2.04 15.01
N ASN A 145 15.39 1.67 15.49
CA ASN A 145 14.93 1.99 16.83
C ASN A 145 15.69 1.14 17.88
N ALA A 146 15.43 1.39 19.18
CA ALA A 146 16.12 0.68 20.26
C ALA A 146 15.91 -0.85 20.21
N THR A 147 14.70 -1.30 19.88
CA THR A 147 14.36 -2.73 19.79
C THR A 147 15.08 -3.40 18.63
N ASP A 148 15.08 -2.78 17.45
CA ASP A 148 15.79 -3.29 16.28
C ASP A 148 17.30 -3.30 16.49
N ASN A 149 17.88 -2.27 17.14
CA ASN A 149 19.30 -2.25 17.47
C ASN A 149 19.69 -3.40 18.40
N LEU A 150 18.91 -3.64 19.46
CA LEU A 150 19.13 -4.76 20.36
C LEU A 150 19.03 -6.09 19.62
N TYR A 151 18.00 -6.27 18.80
CA TYR A 151 17.77 -7.49 18.05
C TYR A 151 18.90 -7.78 17.04
N CYS A 152 19.31 -6.78 16.26
CA CYS A 152 20.42 -6.90 15.33
C CYS A 152 21.74 -7.23 16.05
N THR A 153 21.99 -6.65 17.21
CA THR A 153 23.18 -6.97 18.02
C THR A 153 23.17 -8.42 18.49
N LEU A 154 22.02 -8.90 18.99
CA LEU A 154 21.85 -10.28 19.43
C LEU A 154 22.05 -11.27 18.29
N LEU A 155 21.49 -10.99 17.11
CA LEU A 155 21.69 -11.80 15.90
C LEU A 155 23.17 -11.84 15.49
N ALA A 156 23.85 -10.69 15.48
CA ALA A 156 25.27 -10.63 15.13
C ALA A 156 26.14 -11.46 16.09
N HIS A 157 25.96 -11.30 17.41
CA HIS A 157 26.70 -12.10 18.40
C HIS A 157 26.38 -13.59 18.31
N SER A 158 25.11 -13.95 18.09
CA SER A 158 24.69 -15.35 17.94
C SER A 158 25.32 -16.00 16.71
N ALA A 159 25.41 -15.27 15.59
CA ALA A 159 26.07 -15.75 14.38
C ALA A 159 27.57 -15.99 14.61
N ILE A 160 28.26 -15.09 15.31
CA ILE A 160 29.68 -15.26 15.67
C ILE A 160 29.86 -16.49 16.56
N HIS A 161 29.04 -16.64 17.61
CA HIS A 161 29.11 -17.82 18.48
C HIS A 161 28.84 -19.12 17.71
N GLY A 162 27.86 -19.11 16.79
CA GLY A 162 27.51 -20.28 15.99
C GLY A 162 28.59 -20.72 15.00
N ILE A 163 29.44 -19.79 14.52
CA ILE A 163 30.58 -20.12 13.65
C ILE A 163 31.77 -20.63 14.45
N MET A 164 31.96 -20.15 15.68
CA MET A 164 33.15 -20.43 16.49
C MET A 164 33.03 -21.69 17.38
N ALA A 165 31.83 -22.25 17.53
CA ALA A 165 31.53 -23.42 18.37
C ALA A 165 31.67 -24.76 17.64
#